data_AF-A0A4Q7G2Q5-F1
#
_entry.id   AF-A0A4Q7G2Q5-F1
#
_cell.length_a   1.000
_cell.length_b   1.000
_cell.length_c   1.000
_cell.angle_alpha   90.00
_cell.angle_beta   90.00
_cell.angle_gamma   90.00
#
_symmetry.space_group_name_H-M   'P 1'
#
loop_
_entity.id
_entity.type
_entity.pdbx_description
1 polymer ?
#
loop_
_entity_poly.entity_id
_entity_poly.type
_entity_poly.pdbx_seq_one_letter_code
_entity_poly.pdbx_strand_id
1 'polypeptide(L)' 'MPRFFFHINGKFPFRDEVGTELRDDRAAWKEALLLTRDIETWLQPGESWSLDVEAGDRLLYRISITSEEG' A
#
# COMPACT_ATOMS: atom_id res chain seq x y z
N MET A 1 -11.36 8.04 -15.44
CA MET A 1 -10.91 6.81 -14.78
C MET A 1 -11.08 6.99 -13.27
N PRO A 2 -11.45 5.97 -12.48
CA PRO A 2 -11.43 6.09 -11.02
C PRO A 2 -10.03 6.43 -10.51
N ARG A 3 -9.97 7.17 -9.40
CA ARG A 3 -8.74 7.58 -8.74
C ARG A 3 -8.54 6.76 -7.48
N PHE A 4 -7.35 6.21 -7.33
CA PHE A 4 -6.97 5.35 -6.22
C PHE A 4 -5.82 5.99 -5.45
N PHE A 5 -5.83 5.86 -4.13
CA PHE A 5 -4.81 6.41 -3.25
C PHE A 5 -4.08 5.29 -2.54
N PHE A 6 -2.76 5.38 -2.45
CA PHE A 6 -1.89 4.33 -1.91
C PHE A 6 -1.15 4.85 -0.67
N HIS A 7 -1.64 4.51 0.52
CA HIS A 7 -1.09 5.00 1.78
C HIS A 7 -0.21 3.95 2.45
N ILE A 8 1.04 4.30 2.72
CA ILE A 8 1.98 3.44 3.44
C ILE A 8 1.92 3.80 4.92
N ASN A 9 1.72 2.80 5.76
CA ASN A 9 1.80 2.90 7.21
C ASN A 9 2.97 2.07 7.71
N GLY A 10 3.62 2.49 8.79
CA GLY A 10 4.77 1.81 9.37
C GLY A 10 5.70 2.81 10.02
N LYS A 11 7.00 2.48 10.06
CA LYS A 11 8.04 3.35 10.64
C LYS A 11 8.23 4.67 9.88
N PHE A 12 8.07 4.63 8.55
CA PHE A 12 8.11 5.80 7.68
C PHE A 12 6.81 5.90 6.89
N PRO A 13 5.74 6.46 7.48
CA PRO A 13 4.45 6.53 6.84
C PRO A 13 4.48 7.51 5.66
N PHE A 14 3.69 7.20 4.62
CA PHE A 14 3.49 8.06 3.46
C PHE A 14 2.00 8.13 3.13
N ARG A 15 1.48 9.36 3.03
CA ARG A 15 0.10 9.61 2.61
C ARG A 15 0.09 10.14 1.19
N ASP A 16 -0.37 9.32 0.26
CA ASP A 16 -0.66 9.75 -1.11
C ASP A 16 -1.82 10.76 -1.16
N GLU A 17 -1.53 12.03 -1.47
CA GLU A 17 -2.54 13.09 -1.61
C GLU A 17 -2.99 13.30 -3.06
N VAL A 18 -2.25 12.74 -4.03
CA VAL A 18 -2.49 12.99 -5.46
C VAL A 18 -3.37 11.89 -6.05
N GLY A 19 -3.11 10.65 -5.65
CA GLY A 19 -3.74 9.46 -6.18
C GLY A 19 -3.33 9.18 -7.63
N THR A 20 -3.66 7.98 -8.09
CA THR A 20 -3.40 7.50 -9.44
C THR A 20 -4.71 7.16 -10.14
N GLU A 21 -4.90 7.66 -11.37
CA GLU A 21 -6.03 7.26 -12.20
C GLU A 21 -5.77 5.89 -12.83
N LEU A 22 -6.59 4.90 -12.48
CA LEU A 22 -6.48 3.53 -13.00
C LEU A 22 -7.81 3.08 -13.60
N ARG A 23 -7.76 2.02 -14.41
CA ARG A 23 -8.94 1.53 -15.14
C ARG A 23 -10.04 1.02 -14.20
N ASP A 24 -9.67 0.21 -13.21
CA ASP A 24 -10.57 -0.50 -12.32
C ASP A 24 -9.81 -1.00 -11.06
N ASP A 25 -10.55 -1.57 -10.10
CA ASP A 25 -10.00 -2.10 -8.85
C ASP A 25 -8.94 -3.21 -9.08
N ARG A 26 -9.05 -3.97 -10.18
CA ARG A 26 -8.04 -5.00 -10.51
C ARG A 26 -6.72 -4.38 -10.94
N ALA A 27 -6.76 -3.24 -11.65
CA ALA A 27 -5.56 -2.47 -11.94
C ALA A 27 -4.94 -1.91 -10.65
N ALA A 28 -5.77 -1.37 -9.74
CA ALA A 28 -5.30 -0.91 -8.42
C ALA A 28 -4.64 -2.02 -7.59
N TRP A 29 -5.21 -3.23 -7.60
CA TRP A 29 -4.60 -4.39 -6.95
C TRP A 29 -3.23 -4.75 -7.52
N LYS A 30 -3.05 -4.68 -8.84
CA LYS A 30 -1.74 -4.96 -9.46
C LYS A 30 -0.68 -3.94 -9.06
N GLU A 31 -1.02 -2.65 -9.06
CA GLU A 31 -0.13 -1.58 -8.60
C GLU A 31 0.21 -1.75 -7.10
N ALA A 32 -0.76 -2.13 -6.28
CA ALA A 32 -0.53 -2.40 -4.86
C ALA A 32 0.49 -3.52 -4.62
N LEU A 33 0.45 -4.59 -5.41
CA LEU A 33 1.44 -5.67 -5.33
C LEU A 33 2.85 -5.22 -5.76
N LEU A 34 2.95 -4.35 -6.77
CA LEU A 34 4.25 -3.79 -7.19
C LEU A 34 4.85 -2.91 -6.09
N LEU A 35 4.08 -1.97 -5.55
CA LEU A 35 4.51 -1.13 -4.42
C LEU A 35 4.90 -1.96 -3.21
N THR A 36 4.16 -3.04 -2.96
CA THR A 36 4.45 -3.93 -1.84
C THR A 36 5.81 -4.59 -1.96
N ARG A 37 6.14 -5.07 -3.16
CA ARG A 37 7.43 -5.66 -3.46
C ARG A 37 8.57 -4.65 -3.32
N ASP A 38 8.34 -3.38 -3.65
CA ASP A 38 9.38 -2.36 -3.49
C ASP A 38 9.66 -2.08 -2.00
N ILE A 39 8.61 -2.02 -1.17
CA ILE A 39 8.73 -1.73 0.27
C ILE A 39 9.29 -2.91 1.06
N GLU A 40 8.99 -4.17 0.64
CA GLU A 40 9.49 -5.37 1.32
C GLU A 40 11.01 -5.38 1.48
N THR A 41 11.73 -4.76 0.52
CA THR A 41 13.20 -4.68 0.52
C THR A 41 13.77 -3.81 1.65
N TRP A 42 12.95 -2.96 2.25
CA TRP A 42 13.35 -2.04 3.33
C TRP A 42 12.97 -2.56 4.72
N LEU A 43 12.16 -3.61 4.80
CA LEU A 43 11.64 -4.14 6.06
C LEU A 43 12.77 -4.72 6.92
N GLN A 44 12.87 -4.27 8.17
CA GLN A 44 13.80 -4.85 9.15
C GLN A 44 13.13 -5.94 10.00
N PRO A 45 13.91 -6.85 10.61
CA PRO A 45 13.40 -7.77 11.62
C PRO A 45 12.61 -7.05 12.72
N GLY A 46 11.49 -7.64 13.14
CA GLY A 46 10.60 -7.07 14.17
C GLY A 46 9.76 -5.88 13.71
N GLU A 47 9.95 -5.37 12.49
CA GLU A 47 9.14 -4.28 11.95
C GLU A 47 7.85 -4.77 11.32
N SER A 48 6.88 -3.86 11.24
CA SER A 48 5.59 -4.08 10.59
C SER A 48 5.22 -2.87 9.77
N TRP A 49 4.62 -3.12 8.62
CA TRP A 49 4.13 -2.07 7.74
C TRP A 49 2.86 -2.52 7.01
N SER A 50 2.10 -1.56 6.49
CA SER A 50 0.93 -1.86 5.67
C SER A 50 0.71 -0.85 4.54
N LEU A 51 0.16 -1.33 3.43
CA LEU A 51 -0.32 -0.52 2.32
C LEU A 51 -1.85 -0.52 2.32
N ASP A 52 -2.43 0.67 2.46
CA ASP A 52 -3.87 0.89 2.28
C ASP A 52 -4.13 1.43 0.88
N VAL A 53 -5.11 0.84 0.19
CA VAL A 53 -5.55 1.28 -1.12
C VAL A 53 -6.98 1.76 -1.00
N GLU A 54 -7.20 3.04 -1.27
CA GLU A 54 -8.50 3.70 -1.16
C GLU A 54 -9.00 4.17 -2.53
N ALA A 55 -10.32 4.22 -2.71
CA ALA A 55 -10.97 4.89 -3.83
C ALA A 55 -12.03 5.86 -3.29
N GLY A 56 -11.71 7.16 -3.28
CA GLY A 56 -12.43 8.13 -2.47
C GLY A 56 -12.31 7.79 -0.98
N ASP A 57 -13.40 7.87 -0.22
CA ASP A 57 -13.40 7.58 1.23
C ASP A 57 -13.52 6.07 1.56
N ARG A 58 -13.37 5.20 0.56
CA ARG A 58 -13.54 3.75 0.72
C ARG A 58 -12.20 3.03 0.68
N LEU A 59 -11.85 2.36 1.78
CA LEU A 59 -10.78 1.35 1.79
C LEU A 59 -11.18 0.15 0.93
N LEU A 60 -10.39 -0.10 -0.12
CA LEU A 60 -10.58 -1.25 -1.02
C LEU A 60 -9.72 -2.44 -0.60
N TYR A 61 -8.45 -2.20 -0.32
CA TYR A 61 -7.48 -3.23 0.04
C TYR A 61 -6.57 -2.75 1.16
N ARG A 62 -6.16 -3.69 2.01
CA ARG A 62 -5.05 -3.53 2.94
C ARG A 62 -4.11 -4.71 2.78
N ILE A 63 -2.84 -4.43 2.52
CA ILE A 63 -1.76 -5.41 2.55
C ILE A 63 -0.95 -5.13 3.81
N SER A 64 -0.75 -6.13 4.66
CA SER A 64 0.05 -6.01 5.88
C SER A 64 1.18 -7.03 5.84
N ILE A 65 2.40 -6.58 6.10
CA ILE A 65 3.58 -7.43 6.19
C ILE A 65 4.25 -7.16 7.52
N THR A 66 4.51 -8.24 8.24
CA THR A 66 5.10 -8.21 9.59
C THR A 66 6.30 -9.15 9.61
N SER A 67 7.40 -8.69 10.16
CA SER A 67 8.56 -9.52 10.47
C SER A 67 8.60 -9.79 11.96
N GLU A 68 8.98 -11.01 12.34
CA GLU A 68 9.17 -11.40 13.74
C GLU A 68 10.68 -11.56 14.02
N GLU A 69 11.13 -11.13 15.19
CA GLU A 69 12.49 -11.45 15.67
C GLU A 69 12.49 -12.85 16.29
N GLY A 70 13.50 -13.65 15.96
CA GLY A 70 13.71 -15.00 16.49
C GLY A 70 14.59 -15.05 17.73
#